data_AF-A0A2E7N3E4-F1
#
_entry.id   AF-A0A2E7N3E4-F1
#
_cell.length_a   1.000
_cell.length_b   1.000
_cell.length_c   1.000
_cell.angle_alpha   90.00
_cell.angle_beta   90.00
_cell.angle_gamma   90.00
#
_symmetry.space_group_name_H-M   'P 1'
#
loop_
_entity.id
_entity.type
_entity.pdbx_description
1 polymer ?
#
loop_
_entity_poly.entity_id
_entity_poly.type
_entity_poly.pdbx_seq_one_letter_code
_entity_poly.pdbx_strand_id
1 'polypeptide(L)'
;MDQLMIDIEDNDNCGYFPIQVFETQSEPQTGSAITVPGIPDSDEPHIVVGWSSDNGGGPCEVSAVTVGDSGSGQAVMIYGGDHGIRLKPSSSTTPWNLESPDQIGEPYLLLETSVELVFS
;
A
#
# COMPACT_ATOMS: atom_id res chain seq x y z
N MET A 1 7.98 20.55 -4.09
CA MET A 1 6.78 19.71 -4.24
C MET A 1 7.08 18.80 -5.38
N ASP A 2 7.18 17.51 -5.07
CA ASP A 2 7.52 16.46 -6.02
C ASP A 2 6.23 15.75 -6.47
N GLN A 3 6.34 14.97 -7.54
CA GLN A 3 5.24 14.19 -8.07
C GLN A 3 5.56 12.71 -7.94
N LEU A 4 4.60 11.94 -7.45
CA LEU A 4 4.65 10.49 -7.41
C LEU A 4 3.70 9.95 -8.49
N MET A 5 4.24 9.16 -9.41
CA MET A 5 3.46 8.46 -10.42
C MET A 5 3.24 7.03 -9.97
N ILE A 6 1.97 6.62 -9.89
CA ILE A 6 1.57 5.23 -9.82
C ILE A 6 1.28 4.77 -11.22
N ASP A 7 2.04 3.78 -11.66
CA ASP A 7 1.92 3.10 -12.94
C ASP A 7 2.13 1.61 -12.65
N ILE A 8 1.03 0.90 -12.40
CA ILE A 8 1.04 -0.52 -12.02
C ILE A 8 0.41 -1.31 -13.15
N GLU A 9 1.21 -2.15 -13.82
CA GLU A 9 0.75 -3.06 -14.89
C GLU A 9 -0.28 -4.08 -14.38
N ASP A 10 -1.11 -4.62 -15.28
CA ASP A 10 -2.03 -5.71 -14.93
C ASP A 10 -1.24 -6.91 -14.40
N ASN A 11 -1.61 -7.38 -13.21
CA ASN A 11 -0.87 -8.39 -12.47
C ASN A 11 -1.78 -9.16 -11.50
N ASP A 12 -1.31 -10.33 -11.07
CA ASP A 12 -2.07 -11.24 -10.19
C ASP A 12 -2.27 -10.71 -8.76
N ASN A 13 -1.58 -9.62 -8.35
CA ASN A 13 -1.76 -8.99 -7.04
C ASN A 13 -2.95 -8.03 -7.04
N CYS A 14 -2.98 -7.03 -7.94
CA CYS A 14 -4.00 -5.98 -7.94
C CYS A 14 -5.17 -6.24 -8.90
N GLY A 15 -4.93 -6.89 -10.03
CA GLY A 15 -5.95 -7.19 -11.05
C GLY A 15 -6.53 -5.99 -11.81
N TYR A 16 -5.92 -4.80 -11.71
CA TYR A 16 -6.28 -3.64 -12.55
C TYR A 16 -5.11 -2.65 -12.72
N PHE A 17 -5.22 -1.79 -13.75
CA PHE A 17 -4.17 -0.89 -14.23
C PHE A 17 -4.45 0.59 -13.94
N PRO A 18 -4.03 1.15 -12.79
CA PRO A 18 -4.09 2.59 -12.56
C PRO A 18 -2.85 3.29 -13.11
N ILE A 19 -3.08 4.35 -13.90
CA ILE A 19 -2.10 5.40 -14.13
C ILE A 19 -2.59 6.65 -13.42
N GLN A 20 -1.91 7.03 -12.33
CA GLN A 20 -2.26 8.22 -11.55
C GLN A 20 -1.02 8.98 -11.11
N VAL A 21 -1.13 10.30 -11.04
CA VAL A 21 -0.06 11.18 -10.55
C VAL A 21 -0.57 11.92 -9.32
N PHE A 22 0.20 11.84 -8.25
CA PHE A 22 -0.06 12.48 -6.97
C PHE A 22 0.98 13.56 -6.68
N GLU A 23 0.55 14.66 -6.08
CA GLU A 23 1.45 15.70 -5.59
C GLU A 23 1.87 15.37 -4.15
N THR A 24 3.14 15.04 -3.94
CA THR A 24 3.65 14.67 -2.62
C THR A 24 3.88 15.92 -1.76
N GLN A 25 3.44 15.84 -0.50
CA GLN A 25 3.46 16.92 0.49
C GLN A 25 4.46 16.65 1.64
N SER A 26 5.10 15.47 1.67
CA SER A 26 6.13 15.09 2.63
C SER A 26 7.22 14.26 1.97
N GLU A 27 8.32 14.01 2.68
CA GLU A 27 9.24 12.92 2.32
C GLU A 27 8.56 11.57 2.60
N PRO A 28 8.80 10.54 1.77
CA PRO A 28 8.28 9.20 2.03
C PRO A 28 9.03 8.55 3.20
N GLN A 29 8.28 7.87 4.06
CA GLN A 29 8.84 6.97 5.06
C GLN A 29 8.74 5.53 4.54
N THR A 30 9.85 4.79 4.54
CA THR A 30 9.94 3.44 3.98
C THR A 30 10.23 2.42 5.09
N GLY A 31 9.67 1.23 4.97
CA GLY A 31 9.92 0.10 5.86
C GLY A 31 9.74 -1.25 5.15
N SER A 32 10.07 -2.32 5.85
CA SER A 32 9.85 -3.70 5.36
C SER A 32 8.39 -4.11 5.41
N ALA A 33 7.62 -3.52 6.34
CA ALA A 33 6.17 -3.56 6.39
C ALA A 33 5.62 -2.36 7.18
N ILE A 34 4.35 -2.03 6.94
CA ILE A 34 3.58 -1.03 7.69
C ILE A 34 2.36 -1.72 8.30
N THR A 35 2.15 -1.55 9.60
CA THR A 35 0.89 -1.93 10.24
C THR A 35 -0.06 -0.74 10.21
N VAL A 36 -1.23 -0.95 9.64
CA VAL A 36 -2.34 0.00 9.57
C VAL A 36 -3.41 -0.46 10.56
N PRO A 37 -3.86 0.39 11.50
CA PRO A 37 -4.79 -0.02 12.56
C PRO A 37 -6.18 -0.39 12.06
N GLY A 38 -6.58 0.12 10.89
CA GLY A 38 -7.81 -0.24 10.20
C GLY A 38 -7.75 0.17 8.74
N ILE A 39 -8.42 -0.57 7.88
CA ILE A 39 -8.57 -0.28 6.45
C ILE A 39 -10.04 0.01 6.15
N PRO A 40 -10.38 0.61 4.99
CA PRO A 40 -11.77 0.64 4.56
C PRO A 40 -12.39 -0.75 4.66
N ASP A 41 -13.57 -0.85 5.27
CA ASP A 41 -14.32 -2.08 5.51
C ASP A 41 -13.76 -3.07 6.57
N SER A 42 -12.68 -2.74 7.29
CA SER A 42 -12.22 -3.54 8.44
C SER A 42 -11.52 -2.74 9.55
N ASP A 43 -12.02 -2.89 10.78
CA ASP A 43 -11.44 -2.31 12.00
C ASP A 43 -10.28 -3.15 12.59
N GLU A 44 -9.96 -4.30 11.99
CA GLU A 44 -8.81 -5.09 12.46
C GLU A 44 -7.50 -4.56 11.85
N PRO A 45 -6.39 -4.55 12.61
CA PRO A 45 -5.13 -4.07 12.07
C PRO A 45 -4.63 -4.97 10.95
N HIS A 46 -4.14 -4.36 9.88
CA HIS A 46 -3.57 -5.04 8.71
C HIS A 46 -2.08 -4.75 8.59
N ILE A 47 -1.31 -5.76 8.19
CA ILE A 47 0.07 -5.60 7.77
C ILE A 47 0.06 -5.34 6.28
N VAL A 48 0.82 -4.35 5.83
CA VAL A 48 0.97 -3.93 4.44
C VAL A 48 2.43 -4.04 4.04
N VAL A 49 2.68 -4.62 2.88
CA VAL A 49 4.00 -4.73 2.24
C VAL A 49 3.90 -4.26 0.79
N GLY A 50 5.02 -3.90 0.18
CA GLY A 50 5.09 -3.77 -1.28
C GLY A 50 5.08 -5.17 -1.90
N TRP A 51 4.68 -5.26 -3.16
CA TRP A 51 4.69 -6.50 -3.92
C TRP A 51 5.50 -6.30 -5.18
N SER A 52 6.61 -7.02 -5.29
CA SER A 52 7.48 -6.99 -6.47
C SER A 52 7.20 -8.19 -7.37
N SER A 53 7.30 -7.99 -8.68
CA SER A 53 7.34 -9.05 -9.70
C SER A 53 8.63 -9.89 -9.64
N ASP A 54 9.67 -9.38 -8.97
CA ASP A 54 10.98 -10.02 -8.88
C ASP A 54 10.91 -11.43 -8.30
N ASN A 55 11.78 -12.32 -8.81
CA ASN A 55 11.95 -13.70 -8.32
C ASN A 55 10.66 -14.54 -8.25
N GLY A 56 9.69 -14.24 -9.12
CA GLY A 56 8.42 -14.97 -9.18
C GLY A 56 7.32 -14.40 -8.27
N GLY A 57 7.46 -13.15 -7.84
CA GLY A 57 6.46 -12.47 -7.03
C GLY A 57 6.75 -12.58 -5.54
N GLY A 58 6.78 -11.45 -4.83
CA GLY A 58 6.97 -11.49 -3.39
C GLY A 58 6.93 -10.15 -2.67
N PRO A 59 6.91 -10.19 -1.32
CA PRO A 59 6.93 -8.98 -0.52
C PRO A 59 8.24 -8.21 -0.69
N CYS A 60 8.14 -6.89 -0.81
CA CYS A 60 9.25 -5.95 -0.85
C CYS A 60 9.00 -4.75 0.06
N GLU A 61 9.91 -3.77 0.03
CA GLU A 61 9.75 -2.52 0.79
C GLU A 61 8.45 -1.80 0.42
N VAL A 62 7.87 -1.15 1.43
CA VAL A 62 6.67 -0.34 1.34
C VAL A 62 6.95 1.05 1.87
N SER A 63 6.34 2.06 1.25
CA SER A 63 6.49 3.46 1.63
C SER A 63 5.14 4.09 1.93
N ALA A 64 5.15 5.07 2.82
CA ALA A 64 4.02 5.96 3.03
C ALA A 64 4.45 7.42 2.83
N VAL A 65 3.59 8.21 2.18
CA VAL A 65 3.84 9.62 1.91
C VAL A 65 2.53 10.39 1.99
N THR A 66 2.56 11.63 2.47
CA THR A 66 1.39 12.50 2.40
C THR A 66 1.25 13.03 0.97
N VAL A 67 0.05 12.95 0.40
CA VAL A 67 -0.28 13.47 -0.94
C VAL A 67 -1.41 14.48 -0.86
N GLY A 68 -1.48 15.38 -1.84
CA GLY A 68 -2.62 16.27 -2.02
C GLY A 68 -3.87 15.50 -2.45
N ASP A 69 -5.00 15.77 -1.81
CA ASP A 69 -6.32 15.27 -2.23
C ASP A 69 -7.27 16.44 -2.50
N SER A 70 -7.96 16.39 -3.63
CA SER A 70 -8.79 17.47 -4.17
C SER A 70 -9.97 17.87 -3.27
N GLY A 71 -10.37 17.02 -2.32
CA GLY A 71 -11.41 17.30 -1.32
C GLY A 71 -10.86 17.61 0.07
N SER A 72 -10.07 16.69 0.63
CA SER A 72 -9.65 16.67 2.05
C SER A 72 -8.48 17.60 2.39
N GLY A 73 -7.82 18.14 1.36
CA GLY A 73 -6.58 18.89 1.47
C GLY A 73 -5.35 17.97 1.43
N GLN A 74 -5.35 16.86 2.18
CA GLN A 74 -4.27 15.88 2.21
C GLN A 74 -4.78 14.47 2.55
N ALA A 75 -4.05 13.45 2.09
CA ALA A 75 -4.23 12.04 2.46
C ALA A 75 -2.86 11.39 2.69
N VAL A 76 -2.80 10.32 3.49
CA VAL A 76 -1.62 9.45 3.57
C VAL A 76 -1.77 8.35 2.54
N MET A 77 -0.81 8.28 1.64
CA MET A 77 -0.74 7.26 0.61
C MET A 77 0.28 6.20 0.99
N ILE A 78 -0.12 4.93 1.00
CA ILE A 78 0.78 3.79 1.12
C ILE A 78 0.95 3.15 -0.26
N TYR A 79 2.19 2.97 -0.69
CA TYR A 79 2.55 2.43 -1.99
C TYR A 79 3.85 1.63 -1.89
N GLY A 80 4.11 0.74 -2.85
CA GLY A 80 5.32 -0.06 -2.89
C GLY A 80 5.27 -1.03 -4.06
N GLY A 81 6.43 -1.61 -4.40
CA GLY A 81 6.55 -2.58 -5.49
C GLY A 81 6.17 -2.06 -6.88
N ASP A 82 6.44 -2.87 -7.90
CA ASP A 82 5.96 -2.68 -9.27
C ASP A 82 4.60 -3.37 -9.52
N HIS A 83 4.19 -4.27 -8.62
CA HIS A 83 2.87 -4.91 -8.60
C HIS A 83 2.00 -4.38 -7.44
N GLY A 84 2.26 -3.17 -6.95
CA GLY A 84 1.48 -2.51 -5.90
C GLY A 84 1.77 -3.04 -4.50
N ILE A 85 0.83 -2.88 -3.58
CA ILE A 85 0.90 -3.33 -2.19
C ILE A 85 0.07 -4.59 -1.97
N ARG A 86 0.42 -5.35 -0.93
CA ARG A 86 -0.36 -6.49 -0.46
C ARG A 86 -0.63 -6.37 1.03
N LEU A 87 -1.87 -6.68 1.42
CA LEU A 87 -2.38 -6.54 2.77
C LEU A 87 -2.80 -7.90 3.31
N LYS A 88 -2.63 -8.10 4.61
CA LYS A 88 -3.23 -9.22 5.34
C LYS A 88 -3.58 -8.82 6.77
N PRO A 89 -4.58 -9.45 7.42
CA PRO A 89 -4.82 -9.25 8.84
C PRO A 89 -3.56 -9.48 9.66
N SER A 90 -3.27 -8.61 10.62
CA SER A 90 -2.14 -8.75 11.55
C SER A 90 -2.23 -10.02 12.40
N SER A 91 -3.44 -10.55 12.58
CA SER A 91 -3.73 -11.83 13.22
C SER A 91 -3.39 -13.04 12.34
N SER A 92 -3.21 -12.85 11.03
CA SER A 92 -2.96 -13.93 10.07
C SER A 92 -1.54 -14.48 10.21
N THR A 93 -1.45 -15.79 10.43
CA THR A 93 -0.17 -16.52 10.52
C THR A 93 0.23 -17.15 9.19
N THR A 94 -0.60 -17.00 8.15
CA THR A 94 -0.31 -17.55 6.83
C THR A 94 0.83 -16.77 6.15
N PRO A 95 1.70 -17.45 5.38
CA PRO A 95 2.66 -16.79 4.51
C PRO A 95 1.95 -15.90 3.49
N TRP A 96 2.66 -14.90 2.96
CA TRP A 96 2.17 -14.13 1.83
C TRP A 96 1.89 -15.04 0.62
N ASN A 97 0.67 -14.98 0.10
CA ASN A 97 0.24 -15.80 -1.02
C ASN A 97 -0.87 -15.09 -1.80
N LEU A 98 -0.72 -15.04 -3.12
CA LEU A 98 -1.67 -14.47 -4.08
C LEU A 98 -3.05 -15.15 -4.01
N GLU A 99 -3.09 -16.44 -3.71
CA GLU A 99 -4.31 -17.25 -3.66
C GLU A 99 -5.02 -17.22 -2.29
N SER A 100 -4.46 -16.52 -1.30
CA SER A 100 -5.05 -16.48 0.05
C SER A 100 -6.26 -15.54 0.08
N PRO A 101 -7.45 -16.01 0.48
CA PRO A 101 -8.68 -15.21 0.41
C PRO A 101 -8.77 -14.10 1.48
N ASP A 102 -7.93 -14.17 2.51
CA ASP A 102 -7.77 -13.15 3.56
C ASP A 102 -6.68 -12.12 3.20
N GLN A 103 -6.06 -12.22 2.03
CA GLN A 103 -5.02 -11.30 1.57
C GLN A 103 -5.52 -10.54 0.35
N ILE A 104 -5.30 -9.23 0.35
CA ILE A 104 -5.82 -8.33 -0.67
C ILE A 104 -4.63 -7.61 -1.30
N GLY A 105 -4.61 -7.52 -2.63
CA GLY A 105 -3.65 -6.69 -3.34
C GLY A 105 -4.31 -5.42 -3.84
N GLU A 106 -3.63 -4.30 -3.68
CA GLU A 106 -4.08 -2.99 -4.15
C GLU A 106 -2.89 -2.25 -4.76
N PRO A 107 -3.07 -1.39 -5.77
CA PRO A 107 -1.97 -0.60 -6.33
C PRO A 107 -1.37 0.36 -5.30
N TYR A 108 -2.22 0.93 -4.45
CA TYR A 108 -1.88 1.79 -3.33
C TYR A 108 -3.09 1.88 -2.38
N LEU A 109 -2.88 2.40 -1.18
CA LEU A 109 -3.95 2.71 -0.23
C LEU A 109 -3.94 4.21 0.09
N LEU A 110 -5.11 4.84 0.11
CA LEU A 110 -5.28 6.21 0.61
C LEU A 110 -6.01 6.16 1.95
N LEU A 111 -5.43 6.82 2.94
CA LEU A 111 -5.92 6.89 4.31
C LEU A 111 -6.01 8.35 4.77
N GLU A 112 -6.81 8.60 5.81
CA GLU A 112 -6.80 9.88 6.48
C GLU A 112 -5.44 10.14 7.14
N THR A 113 -5.01 11.41 7.18
CA THR A 113 -3.75 11.81 7.82
C THR A 113 -3.74 11.61 9.34
N SER A 114 -4.91 11.32 9.94
CA SER A 114 -5.09 11.00 11.36
C SER A 114 -4.67 9.57 11.71
N VAL A 115 -4.50 8.70 10.71
CA VAL A 115 -4.16 7.28 10.92
C VAL A 115 -2.71 7.14 11.36
N GLU A 116 -2.50 6.51 12.52
CA GLU A 116 -1.16 6.23 13.05
C GLU A 116 -0.59 4.96 12.42
N LEU A 117 0.42 5.13 11.56
CA LEU A 117 1.13 4.04 10.91
C LEU A 117 2.31 3.54 11.76
N VAL A 118 2.49 2.22 11.86
CA VAL A 118 3.63 1.61 12.55
C VAL A 118 4.53 0.91 11.54
N PHE A 119 5.79 1.34 11.46
CA PHE A 119 6.78 0.82 10.51
C PHE A 119 7.66 -0.25 11.17
N SER A 120 8.09 -1.24 10.38
CA SER A 120 9.00 -2.32 10.80
C SER A 120 10.21 -2.48 9.90
#